data_AF-A0A960GHB4-F1
#
_entry.id   AF-A0A960GHB4-F1
#
_cell.length_a   1.000
_cell.length_b   1.000
_cell.length_c   1.000
_cell.angle_alpha   90.00
_cell.angle_beta   90.00
_cell.angle_gamma   90.00
#
_symmetry.space_group_name_H-M   'P 1'
#
loop_
_entity.id
_entity.type
_entity.pdbx_description
1 polymer ?
#
loop_
_entity_poly.entity_id
_entity_poly.type
_entity_poly.pdbx_seq_one_letter_code
_entity_poly.pdbx_strand_id
1 'polypeptide(L)' 'MSARQITIAGFLLIVAAAVVLDLLARRPGARWPTFSRLMTRIMATRATRLSVLTAWFWWGWHMTTR' A
#
# COMPACT_ATOMS: atom_id res chain seq x y z
N MET A 1 11.86 19.65 -17.28
CA MET A 1 11.57 18.69 -16.19
C MET A 1 12.42 17.45 -16.38
N SER A 2 13.11 16.99 -15.35
CA SER A 2 13.90 15.76 -15.43
C SER A 2 13.02 14.52 -15.24
N ALA A 3 13.45 13.37 -15.77
CA ALA A 3 12.76 12.09 -15.58
C ALA A 3 12.47 11.80 -14.09
N ARG A 4 13.42 12.13 -13.20
CA ARG A 4 13.25 12.04 -11.74
C ARG A 4 12.04 12.82 -11.23
N GLN A 5 11.84 14.05 -11.70
CA GLN A 5 10.70 14.88 -11.27
C GLN A 5 9.37 14.30 -11.73
N ILE A 6 9.32 13.78 -12.96
CA ILE A 6 8.12 13.14 -13.51
C ILE A 6 7.77 11.89 -12.70
N THR A 7 8.77 11.05 -12.39
CA THR A 7 8.58 9.85 -11.57
C THR A 7 8.08 10.20 -10.17
N ILE A 8 8.69 11.19 -9.51
CA ILE A 8 8.26 11.64 -8.18
C ILE A 8 6.81 12.16 -8.24
N ALA A 9 6.48 13.00 -9.22
CA ALA A 9 5.14 13.54 -9.37
C ALA A 9 4.11 12.43 -9.63
N GLY A 10 4.43 11.44 -10.46
CA GLY A 10 3.58 10.28 -10.71
C GLY A 10 3.30 9.48 -9.44
N PHE A 11 4.34 9.17 -8.65
CA PHE A 11 4.15 8.47 -7.37
C PHE A 11 3.33 9.29 -6.38
N LEU A 12 3.58 10.60 -6.26
CA LEU A 12 2.79 11.48 -5.40
C LEU A 12 1.32 11.50 -5.82
N LEU A 13 1.03 11.52 -7.12
CA LEU A 13 -0.32 11.50 -7.65
C LEU A 13 -1.04 10.18 -7.33
N ILE A 14 -0.34 9.05 -7.44
CA ILE A 14 -0.88 7.73 -7.03
C ILE A 14 -1.20 7.71 -5.54
N VAL A 15 -0.28 8.20 -4.70
CA VAL A 15 -0.50 8.28 -3.25
C VAL A 15 -1.69 9.20 -2.92
N ALA A 16 -1.76 10.37 -3.55
CA ALA A 16 -2.87 11.30 -3.36
C ALA A 16 -4.21 10.67 -3.77
N ALA A 17 -4.26 9.98 -4.91
CA ALA A 17 -5.45 9.25 -5.34
C ALA A 17 -5.87 8.17 -4.33
N ALA A 18 -4.92 7.39 -3.82
CA ALA A 18 -5.19 6.36 -2.81
C ALA A 18 -5.76 6.97 -1.51
N VAL A 19 -5.21 8.10 -1.05
CA VAL A 19 -5.70 8.82 0.14
C VAL A 19 -7.11 9.36 -0.11
N VAL A 20 -7.35 10.00 -1.25
CA VAL A 20 -8.67 10.53 -1.60
C VAL A 20 -9.72 9.41 -1.64
N LEU A 21 -9.40 8.27 -2.24
CA LEU A 21 -10.28 7.11 -2.25
C LEU A 21 -10.57 6.57 -0.85
N ASP A 22 -9.57 6.49 0.02
CA ASP A 22 -9.78 6.06 1.42
C ASP A 22 -10.65 7.05 2.19
N LEU A 23 -10.46 8.36 1.99
CA LEU A 23 -11.29 9.41 2.60
C LEU A 23 -12.74 9.35 2.11
N LEU A 24 -12.95 9.09 0.82
CA LEU A 24 -14.29 8.89 0.25
C LEU A 24 -14.93 7.60 0.81
N ALA A 25 -14.16 6.53 0.99
CA ALA A 25 -14.63 5.27 1.57
C ALA A 25 -15.01 5.37 3.06
N ARG A 26 -14.51 6.39 3.78
CA ARG A 26 -14.90 6.66 5.18
C ARG A 26 -16.27 7.32 5.31
N ARG A 27 -16.88 7.81 4.22
CA ARG A 27 -18.18 8.48 4.28
C ARG A 27 -19.30 7.48 4.65
N PRO A 28 -20.29 7.88 5.47
CA PRO A 28 -21.45 7.04 5.78
C PRO A 28 -22.17 6.66 4.48
N GLY A 29 -22.45 5.36 4.28
CA GLY A 29 -23.09 4.85 3.07
C GLY A 29 -22.15 4.59 1.89
N ALA A 30 -20.83 4.75 2.04
CA ALA A 30 -19.88 4.35 1.02
C ALA A 30 -19.94 2.82 0.78
N ARG A 31 -20.07 2.42 -0.49
CA ARG A 31 -20.13 1.01 -0.92
C ARG A 31 -18.77 0.31 -0.89
N TRP A 32 -17.68 1.07 -0.71
CA TRP A 32 -16.31 0.60 -0.84
C TRP A 32 -15.66 0.49 0.55
N PRO A 33 -14.95 -0.61 0.86
CA PRO A 33 -14.28 -0.76 2.13
C PRO A 33 -13.08 0.20 2.22
N THR A 34 -12.85 0.75 3.42
CA THR A 34 -11.63 1.54 3.69
C THR A 34 -10.39 0.67 3.54
N PHE A 35 -9.26 1.31 3.25
CA PHE A 35 -7.96 0.66 3.16
C PHE A 35 -7.62 -0.10 4.43
N SER A 36 -7.91 0.49 5.60
CA SER A 36 -7.73 -0.18 6.89
C SER A 36 -8.53 -1.48 6.99
N ARG A 37 -9.81 -1.47 6.59
CA ARG A 37 -10.67 -2.66 6.64
C ARG A 37 -10.20 -3.75 5.66
N LEU A 38 -9.73 -3.34 4.48
CA LEU A 38 -9.09 -4.23 3.52
C LEU A 38 -7.82 -4.88 4.11
N MET A 39 -6.93 -4.09 4.71
CA MET A 39 -5.73 -4.60 5.35
C MET A 39 -6.05 -5.53 6.51
N THR A 40 -7.01 -5.20 7.36
CA THR A 40 -7.46 -6.10 8.43
C THR A 40 -7.96 -7.44 7.89
N ARG A 41 -8.70 -7.42 6.77
CA ARG A 41 -9.19 -8.65 6.11
C ARG A 41 -8.05 -9.47 5.50
N ILE A 42 -7.12 -8.83 4.81
CA ILE A 42 -5.96 -9.48 4.20
C ILE A 42 -5.05 -10.08 5.28
N MET A 43 -4.85 -9.35 6.37
CA MET A 43 -4.05 -9.76 7.52
C MET A 43 -4.82 -10.69 8.47
N ALA A 44 -6.04 -11.12 8.15
CA ALA A 44 -6.78 -12.04 9.02
C ALA A 44 -6.19 -13.45 9.00
N THR A 45 -5.58 -13.86 7.89
CA THR A 45 -5.03 -15.20 7.69
C THR A 45 -3.54 -15.29 8.03
N ARG A 46 -3.15 -16.36 8.74
CA ARG A 46 -1.74 -16.64 9.06
C ARG A 46 -0.87 -16.74 7.81
N ALA A 47 -1.39 -17.35 6.75
CA ALA A 47 -0.69 -17.47 5.47
C ALA A 47 -0.27 -16.10 4.94
N THR A 48 -1.18 -15.13 4.89
CA THR A 48 -0.88 -13.78 4.37
C THR A 48 0.07 -13.01 5.25
N ARG A 49 -0.03 -13.15 6.58
CA ARG A 49 0.96 -12.56 7.51
C ARG A 49 2.36 -13.13 7.27
N LEU A 50 2.46 -14.45 7.10
CA LEU A 50 3.73 -15.10 6.77
C LEU A 50 4.24 -14.64 5.41
N SER A 51 3.39 -14.53 4.39
CA SER A 51 3.80 -14.00 3.09
C SER A 51 4.36 -12.59 3.18
N VAL A 52 3.75 -11.72 4.00
CA VAL A 52 4.22 -10.34 4.22
C VAL A 52 5.57 -10.33 4.95
N LEU A 53 5.71 -11.15 6.00
CA LEU A 53 6.98 -11.28 6.73
C LEU A 53 8.09 -11.87 5.86
N THR A 54 7.79 -12.88 5.05
CA THR A 54 8.74 -13.49 4.11
C THR A 54 9.13 -12.50 3.01
N ALA A 55 8.18 -11.76 2.43
CA ALA A 55 8.48 -10.73 1.45
C ALA A 55 9.36 -9.63 2.04
N TRP A 56 9.07 -9.22 3.28
CA TRP A 56 9.87 -8.25 4.03
C TRP A 56 11.29 -8.77 4.29
N PHE A 57 11.41 -10.00 4.81
CA PHE A 57 12.70 -10.63 5.08
C PHE A 57 13.53 -10.83 3.80
N TRP A 58 12.88 -11.24 2.72
CA TRP A 58 13.49 -11.37 1.40
C TRP A 58 14.04 -10.03 0.90
N TRP A 59 13.26 -8.95 0.99
CA TRP A 59 13.73 -7.61 0.60
C TRP A 59 14.90 -7.15 1.47
N GLY A 60 14.83 -7.36 2.80
CA GLY A 60 15.90 -7.02 3.73
C GLY A 60 17.20 -7.77 3.44
N TRP A 61 17.12 -9.09 3.21
CA TRP A 61 18.26 -9.91 2.83
C TRP A 61 18.91 -9.45 1.52
N HIS A 62 18.10 -9.14 0.51
CA HIS A 62 18.60 -8.65 -0.78
C HIS A 62 19.25 -7.27 -0.71
N MET A 63 18.85 -6.41 0.22
CA MET A 63 19.46 -5.10 0.42
C MET A 63 20.76 -5.17 1.22
N THR A 64 20.86 -6.09 2.19
CA THR A 64 22.07 -6.30 3.02
C THR A 64 23.22 -6.97 2.25
N THR A 65 22.92 -7.67 1.16
CA THR A 65 23.94 -8.39 0.34
C THR A 65 24.50 -7.56 -0.81
N ARG A 66 24.31 -6.23 -0.80
CA ARG A 66 24.95 -5.26 -1.71
C ARG A 66 25.61 -4.15 -0.92
#